data_AF-A0A067Q6D9-F1
#
_entry.id   AF-A0A067Q6D9-F1
#
_cell.length_a   1.000
_cell.length_b   1.000
_cell.length_c   1.000
_cell.angle_alpha   90.00
_cell.angle_beta   90.00
_cell.angle_gamma   90.00
#
_symmetry.space_group_name_H-M   'P 1'
#
loop_
_entity.id
_entity.type
_entity.pdbx_description
1 polymer ?
#
loop_
_entity_poly.entity_id
_entity_poly.type
_entity_poly.pdbx_seq_one_letter_code
_entity_poly.pdbx_strand_id
1 'polypeptide(L)'
;MDGVVVPNDDEDPPSDSELGDVPLNSGYLSQFKSHLSDFEGHVLGIVKGQPLPPSYFPPTGYWTSAEKDSFFHLLCVHSRFRPDLIAAGLKSKTVADVCAYLELLEVAAAGTADEDDEDDTGQMLTRDAMDPAMEMSEDWIEFEETQSQIIINLEPTWDLSTLQTSRSDELKVKQSEVRAKRGKGRTEEGERDRAGEKKRKREWMEWSNERKKKWAGEDAFGVLDVTALKLLGHILRKDEEARYLVEQDEERVEGPSAPQVQDQPGPSNPSQPARDENHRPTTAPSPRPSPSPQAPQSPSAQTQPQPQSRSPSPTLHPSDISALSPTSRRRYQKRLYMRRKRAQAAGRQVNTSVVRLKAGGRRRGDGGDPPPVKEEEYKLELPGHTSDSGEEEEGLSEEVALMDKQSETKKKGKKKVNKPGKTYRENIQASFAQLDIDPCIMEWVCFILGTSEDL
;
A
#
# COMPACT_ATOMS: atom_id res chain seq x y z
N MET A 1 -30.01 -51.16 28.13
CA MET A 1 -30.26 -49.77 28.54
C MET A 1 -28.93 -49.08 28.43
N ASP A 2 -28.61 -48.63 27.23
CA ASP A 2 -27.32 -48.00 26.90
C ASP A 2 -27.52 -46.49 26.96
N GLY A 3 -26.90 -45.87 27.95
CA GLY A 3 -26.96 -44.43 28.21
C GLY A 3 -26.05 -43.69 27.25
N VAL A 4 -26.65 -42.88 26.38
CA VAL A 4 -25.95 -41.91 25.54
C VAL A 4 -25.45 -40.79 26.46
N VAL A 5 -24.15 -40.75 26.71
CA VAL A 5 -23.48 -39.63 27.36
C VAL A 5 -23.37 -38.51 26.33
N VAL A 6 -24.18 -37.46 26.52
CA VAL A 6 -24.07 -36.22 25.73
C VAL A 6 -22.86 -35.45 26.27
N PRO A 7 -21.87 -35.10 25.43
CA PRO A 7 -20.79 -34.21 25.85
C PRO A 7 -21.38 -32.83 26.16
N ASN A 8 -21.07 -32.28 27.33
CA ASN A 8 -21.38 -30.89 27.64
C ASN A 8 -20.41 -30.00 26.86
N ASP A 9 -20.89 -29.39 25.77
CA ASP A 9 -20.17 -28.40 24.95
C ASP A 9 -20.19 -26.98 25.58
N ASP A 10 -20.09 -26.88 26.92
CA ASP A 10 -19.97 -25.62 27.67
C ASP A 10 -18.51 -25.40 28.13
N GLU A 11 -17.54 -25.67 27.26
CA GLU A 11 -16.17 -25.17 27.44
C GLU A 11 -16.17 -23.72 26.96
N ASP A 12 -16.27 -22.78 27.90
CA ASP A 12 -16.09 -21.36 27.63
C ASP A 12 -14.80 -21.16 26.81
N PRO A 13 -14.83 -20.39 25.70
CA PRO A 13 -13.64 -20.16 24.90
C PRO A 13 -12.53 -19.62 25.83
N PRO A 14 -11.31 -20.18 25.74
CA PRO A 14 -10.20 -19.76 26.59
C PRO A 14 -10.10 -18.24 26.54
N SER A 15 -10.24 -17.63 27.71
CA SER A 15 -10.24 -16.18 27.84
C SER A 15 -8.91 -15.63 27.31
N ASP A 16 -8.95 -14.84 26.23
CA ASP A 16 -7.80 -14.25 25.51
C ASP A 16 -6.81 -13.45 26.39
N SER A 17 -7.10 -13.28 27.68
CA SER A 17 -6.28 -12.57 28.66
C SER A 17 -5.05 -13.33 29.17
N GLU A 18 -4.88 -14.64 28.92
CA GLU A 18 -3.67 -15.38 29.38
C GLU A 18 -2.47 -15.35 28.40
N LEU A 19 -2.60 -14.76 27.22
CA LEU A 19 -1.48 -14.57 26.28
C LEU A 19 -0.46 -13.49 26.72
N GLY A 20 -0.63 -12.93 27.93
CA GLY A 20 -0.07 -11.64 28.34
C GLY A 20 1.44 -11.53 28.50
N ASP A 21 2.21 -12.63 28.60
CA ASP A 21 3.64 -12.53 28.95
C ASP A 21 4.54 -13.56 28.24
N VAL A 22 4.16 -14.06 27.06
CA VAL A 22 5.09 -14.91 26.29
C VAL A 22 6.23 -14.04 25.76
N PRO A 23 7.49 -14.21 26.22
CA PRO A 23 8.58 -13.36 25.77
C PRO A 23 8.88 -13.64 24.30
N LEU A 24 9.09 -12.57 23.52
CA LEU A 24 9.50 -12.67 22.12
C LEU A 24 10.83 -13.43 22.03
N ASN A 25 10.85 -14.50 21.23
CA ASN A 25 12.03 -15.30 21.04
C ASN A 25 13.08 -14.48 20.26
N SER A 26 14.22 -14.18 20.90
CA SER A 26 15.31 -13.40 20.32
C SER A 26 15.87 -14.02 19.02
N GLY A 27 15.93 -15.35 18.95
CA GLY A 27 16.35 -16.09 17.75
C GLY A 27 15.40 -15.88 16.59
N TYR A 28 14.10 -16.05 16.83
CA TYR A 28 13.05 -15.80 15.83
C TYR A 28 13.10 -14.36 15.32
N LEU A 29 13.19 -13.37 16.22
CA LEU A 29 13.29 -11.96 15.85
C LEU A 29 14.53 -11.66 14.99
N SER A 30 15.67 -12.28 15.30
CA SER A 30 16.90 -12.10 14.52
C SER A 30 16.77 -12.66 13.09
N GLN A 31 16.13 -13.83 12.96
CA GLN A 31 15.86 -14.46 11.67
C GLN A 31 14.86 -13.64 10.86
N PHE A 32 13.78 -13.19 11.49
CA PHE A 32 12.78 -12.32 10.88
C PHE A 32 13.41 -11.03 10.34
N LYS A 33 14.26 -10.38 11.13
CA LYS A 33 14.99 -9.17 10.69
C LYS A 33 15.96 -9.45 9.54
N SER A 34 16.67 -10.58 9.57
CA SER A 34 17.51 -11.00 8.45
C SER A 34 16.66 -11.16 7.19
N HIS A 35 15.55 -11.90 7.30
CA HIS A 35 14.63 -12.14 6.21
C HIS A 35 14.03 -10.84 5.64
N LEU A 36 13.64 -9.88 6.49
CA LEU A 36 13.21 -8.57 6.03
C LEU A 36 14.31 -7.85 5.25
N SER A 37 15.55 -7.87 5.72
CA SER A 37 16.68 -7.29 4.99
C SER A 37 16.96 -8.00 3.67
N ASP A 38 16.84 -9.34 3.63
CA ASP A 38 16.92 -10.15 2.41
C ASP A 38 15.83 -9.74 1.41
N PHE A 39 14.59 -9.64 1.89
CA PHE A 39 13.42 -9.29 1.10
C PHE A 39 13.51 -7.86 0.56
N GLU A 40 13.85 -6.88 1.39
CA GLU A 40 14.07 -5.49 0.96
C GLU A 40 15.18 -5.41 -0.08
N GLY A 41 16.29 -6.12 0.14
CA GLY A 41 17.35 -6.25 -0.85
C GLY A 41 16.82 -6.79 -2.18
N HIS A 42 16.04 -7.88 -2.14
CA HIS A 42 15.44 -8.47 -3.32
C HIS A 42 14.47 -7.52 -4.05
N VAL A 43 13.61 -6.81 -3.31
CA VAL A 43 12.66 -5.81 -3.86
C VAL A 43 13.37 -4.60 -4.45
N LEU A 44 14.56 -4.25 -3.95
CA LEU A 44 15.40 -3.21 -4.52
C LEU A 44 16.30 -3.71 -5.66
N GLY A 45 16.25 -5.00 -5.98
CA GLY A 45 17.13 -5.63 -6.96
C GLY A 45 18.59 -5.78 -6.51
N ILE A 46 18.85 -5.65 -5.21
CA ILE A 46 20.15 -5.89 -4.59
C ILE A 46 20.27 -7.39 -4.34
N VAL A 47 20.96 -8.07 -5.25
CA VAL A 47 21.26 -9.50 -5.10
C VAL A 47 22.38 -9.65 -4.05
N LYS A 48 22.11 -10.35 -2.96
CA LYS A 48 23.16 -10.74 -2.00
C LYS A 48 24.08 -11.76 -2.67
N GLY A 49 25.30 -11.36 -2.99
CA GLY A 49 26.26 -12.22 -3.65
C GLY A 49 27.38 -11.43 -4.33
N GLN A 50 28.26 -12.16 -5.04
CA GLN A 50 29.18 -11.50 -5.94
C GLN A 50 28.40 -10.92 -7.13
N PRO A 51 28.63 -9.66 -7.50
CA PRO A 51 27.97 -9.06 -8.64
C PRO A 51 28.27 -9.89 -9.90
N LEU A 52 27.25 -10.10 -10.74
CA LEU A 52 27.41 -10.92 -11.94
C LEU A 52 28.52 -10.34 -12.82
N PRO A 53 29.48 -11.14 -13.32
CA PRO A 53 30.57 -10.61 -14.13
C PRO A 53 30.00 -9.92 -15.38
N PRO A 54 30.53 -8.76 -15.79
CA PRO A 54 30.04 -8.08 -16.98
C PRO A 54 30.35 -8.92 -18.23
N SER A 55 29.53 -8.81 -19.27
CA SER A 55 29.71 -9.59 -20.50
C SER A 55 29.31 -8.81 -21.75
N TYR A 56 29.83 -9.24 -22.89
CA TYR A 56 29.55 -8.65 -24.19
C TYR A 56 28.83 -9.66 -25.07
N PHE A 57 27.68 -9.27 -25.63
CA PHE A 57 26.89 -10.14 -26.49
C PHE A 57 26.55 -9.40 -27.78
N PRO A 58 27.11 -9.77 -28.94
CA PRO A 58 26.74 -9.17 -30.22
C PRO A 58 25.35 -9.67 -30.68
N PRO A 59 24.47 -8.82 -31.25
CA PRO A 59 24.66 -7.39 -31.53
C PRO A 59 24.40 -6.47 -30.31
N THR A 60 23.87 -7.03 -29.23
CA THR A 60 23.34 -6.37 -28.03
C THR A 60 24.40 -5.81 -27.06
N GLY A 61 25.41 -5.10 -27.57
CA GLY A 61 26.35 -4.31 -26.76
C GLY A 61 26.97 -4.98 -25.52
N TYR A 62 27.48 -4.15 -24.62
CA TYR A 62 28.11 -4.56 -23.35
C TYR A 62 27.09 -4.49 -22.20
N TRP A 63 27.01 -5.55 -21.40
CA TRP A 63 26.17 -5.67 -20.20
C TRP A 63 27.04 -5.60 -18.95
N THR A 64 26.88 -4.52 -18.19
CA THR A 64 27.53 -4.34 -16.88
C THR A 64 26.88 -5.23 -15.81
N SER A 65 27.60 -5.48 -14.72
CA SER A 65 27.07 -6.23 -13.56
C SER A 65 25.78 -5.62 -13.02
N ALA A 66 25.76 -4.30 -12.80
CA ALA A 66 24.60 -3.59 -12.29
C ALA A 66 23.39 -3.67 -13.22
N GLU A 67 23.61 -3.64 -14.55
CA GLU A 67 22.53 -3.83 -15.53
C GLU A 67 21.97 -5.25 -15.50
N LYS A 68 22.82 -6.27 -15.30
CA LYS A 68 22.35 -7.66 -15.18
C LYS A 68 21.54 -7.86 -13.90
N ASP A 69 22.03 -7.37 -12.77
CA ASP A 69 21.31 -7.46 -11.50
C ASP A 69 19.94 -6.78 -11.60
N SER A 70 19.90 -5.58 -12.20
CA SER A 70 18.66 -4.86 -12.48
C SER A 70 17.76 -5.63 -13.45
N PHE A 71 18.31 -6.25 -14.49
CA PHE A 71 17.56 -7.04 -15.45
C PHE A 71 16.89 -8.24 -14.80
N PHE A 72 17.60 -9.01 -13.98
CA PHE A 72 17.02 -10.17 -13.29
C PHE A 72 15.97 -9.74 -12.26
N HIS A 73 16.20 -8.64 -11.56
CA HIS A 73 15.18 -8.05 -10.70
C HIS A 73 13.91 -7.68 -11.49
N LEU A 74 14.05 -6.94 -12.59
CA LEU A 74 12.93 -6.55 -13.45
C LEU A 74 12.24 -7.76 -14.10
N LEU A 75 12.99 -8.83 -14.39
CA LEU A 75 12.46 -10.08 -14.92
C LEU A 75 11.53 -10.77 -13.92
N CYS A 76 11.89 -10.76 -12.63
CA CYS A 76 11.03 -11.25 -11.55
C CYS A 76 9.74 -10.43 -11.42
N VAL A 77 9.84 -9.10 -11.56
CA VAL A 77 8.68 -8.19 -11.40
C VAL A 77 7.74 -8.21 -12.61
N HIS A 78 8.29 -8.11 -13.84
CA HIS A 78 7.49 -7.90 -15.06
C HIS A 78 7.25 -9.17 -15.88
N SER A 79 7.87 -10.29 -15.52
CA SER A 79 7.89 -11.54 -16.30
C SER A 79 8.61 -11.41 -17.64
N ARG A 80 9.04 -12.55 -18.19
CA ARG A 80 9.72 -12.63 -19.50
C ARG A 80 8.88 -12.11 -20.68
N PHE A 81 7.57 -11.98 -20.52
CA PHE A 81 6.65 -11.57 -21.58
C PHE A 81 6.48 -10.06 -21.73
N ARG A 82 7.17 -9.25 -20.92
CA ARG A 82 7.10 -7.78 -20.95
C ARG A 82 8.48 -7.13 -21.12
N PRO A 83 9.20 -7.43 -22.22
CA PRO A 83 10.52 -6.83 -22.48
C PRO A 83 10.45 -5.31 -22.64
N ASP A 84 9.27 -4.76 -22.98
CA ASP A 84 8.99 -3.32 -22.99
C ASP A 84 9.19 -2.67 -21.62
N LEU A 85 8.62 -3.26 -20.57
CA LEU A 85 8.74 -2.75 -19.20
C LEU A 85 10.13 -2.96 -18.63
N ILE A 86 10.76 -4.10 -18.95
CA ILE A 86 12.13 -4.39 -18.52
C ILE A 86 13.11 -3.38 -19.12
N ALA A 87 13.01 -3.10 -20.43
CA ALA A 87 13.85 -2.09 -21.08
C ALA A 87 13.62 -0.68 -20.50
N ALA A 88 12.36 -0.33 -20.23
CA ALA A 88 12.02 0.95 -19.59
C ALA A 88 12.62 1.08 -18.18
N GLY A 89 12.67 -0.03 -17.41
CA GLY A 89 13.30 -0.08 -16.09
C GLY A 89 14.84 0.02 -16.15
N LEU A 90 15.47 -0.62 -17.13
CA LEU A 90 16.93 -0.61 -17.31
C LEU A 90 17.48 0.75 -17.77
N LYS A 91 16.71 1.50 -18.58
CA LYS A 91 17.05 2.80 -19.19
C LYS A 91 18.24 2.79 -20.18
N SER A 92 19.22 1.91 -20.00
CA SER A 92 20.44 1.84 -20.82
C SER A 92 20.36 0.84 -21.98
N LYS A 93 19.37 -0.06 -21.96
CA LYS A 93 19.18 -1.13 -22.95
C LYS A 93 17.85 -0.94 -23.68
N THR A 94 17.87 -1.19 -24.98
CA THR A 94 16.65 -1.12 -25.81
C THR A 94 15.82 -2.39 -25.65
N VAL A 95 14.55 -2.34 -26.09
CA VAL A 95 13.68 -3.54 -26.11
C VAL A 95 14.30 -4.66 -26.95
N ALA A 96 14.96 -4.31 -28.06
CA ALA A 96 15.66 -5.28 -28.89
C ALA A 96 16.84 -5.94 -28.15
N ASP A 97 17.61 -5.18 -27.38
CA ASP A 97 18.71 -5.72 -26.57
C ASP A 97 18.20 -6.68 -25.49
N VAL A 98 17.10 -6.32 -24.84
CA VAL A 98 16.44 -7.16 -23.83
C VAL A 98 15.91 -8.46 -24.44
N CYS A 99 15.25 -8.40 -25.60
CA CYS A 99 14.76 -9.60 -26.29
C CYS A 99 15.91 -10.53 -26.69
N ALA A 100 16.97 -10.01 -27.30
CA ALA A 100 18.10 -10.84 -27.68
C ALA A 100 18.88 -11.38 -26.46
N TYR A 101 18.91 -10.66 -25.34
CA TYR A 101 19.44 -11.22 -24.09
C TYR A 101 18.56 -12.34 -23.52
N LEU A 102 17.23 -12.21 -23.60
CA LEU A 102 16.29 -13.28 -23.21
C LEU A 102 16.43 -14.53 -24.10
N GLU A 103 16.55 -14.35 -25.42
CA GLU A 103 16.81 -15.44 -26.36
C GLU A 103 18.13 -16.15 -26.03
N LEU A 104 19.18 -15.39 -25.71
CA LEU A 104 20.46 -15.96 -25.30
C LEU A 104 20.35 -16.79 -24.01
N LEU A 105 19.58 -16.31 -23.02
CA LEU A 105 19.33 -17.05 -21.79
C LEU A 105 18.51 -18.34 -22.06
N GLU A 106 17.56 -18.30 -22.98
CA GLU A 106 16.78 -19.48 -23.38
C GLU A 106 17.66 -20.51 -24.12
N VAL A 107 18.53 -20.05 -25.02
CA VAL A 107 19.52 -20.90 -25.70
C VAL A 107 20.51 -21.51 -24.69
N ALA A 108 21.03 -20.71 -23.76
CA ALA A 108 21.93 -21.20 -22.72
C ALA A 108 21.25 -22.22 -21.80
N ALA A 109 20.00 -21.97 -21.42
CA ALA A 109 19.20 -22.89 -20.60
C ALA A 109 18.84 -24.19 -21.35
N ALA A 110 18.69 -24.15 -22.68
CA ALA A 110 18.48 -25.34 -23.49
C ALA A 110 19.78 -26.13 -23.73
N GLY A 111 20.90 -25.44 -23.93
CA GLY A 111 22.20 -26.02 -24.28
C GLY A 111 22.86 -26.80 -23.13
N THR A 112 22.52 -26.53 -21.88
CA THR A 112 23.01 -27.29 -20.72
C THR A 112 22.49 -28.73 -20.65
N ALA A 113 21.63 -29.16 -21.58
CA ALA A 113 21.01 -30.49 -21.55
C ALA A 113 21.73 -31.57 -22.38
N ASP A 114 22.59 -31.19 -23.33
CA ASP A 114 23.05 -32.10 -24.41
C ASP A 114 24.56 -32.39 -24.44
N GLU A 115 25.34 -31.92 -23.46
CA GLU A 115 26.77 -32.26 -23.37
C GLU A 115 26.96 -33.42 -22.39
N ASP A 116 27.20 -34.63 -22.95
CA ASP A 116 27.56 -35.90 -22.28
C ASP A 116 28.92 -35.82 -21.54
N ASP A 117 29.29 -34.67 -21.01
CA ASP A 117 30.47 -34.53 -20.16
C ASP A 117 30.10 -35.07 -18.76
N GLU A 118 30.49 -36.32 -18.50
CA GLU A 118 30.26 -37.05 -17.23
C GLU A 118 30.86 -36.35 -15.98
N ASP A 119 31.54 -35.22 -16.14
CA ASP A 119 32.23 -34.48 -15.08
C ASP A 119 31.45 -33.20 -14.63
N ASP A 120 30.37 -33.44 -13.89
CA ASP A 120 30.09 -32.81 -12.59
C ASP A 120 30.03 -31.26 -12.42
N THR A 121 29.29 -30.49 -13.22
CA THR A 121 28.99 -29.08 -12.78
C THR A 121 27.63 -28.48 -13.15
N GLY A 122 26.76 -29.15 -13.90
CA GLY A 122 25.63 -28.47 -14.53
C GLY A 122 24.30 -29.20 -14.49
N GLN A 123 23.96 -29.95 -13.43
CA GLN A 123 22.61 -30.53 -13.34
C GLN A 123 21.58 -29.41 -13.39
N MET A 124 20.82 -29.34 -14.50
CA MET A 124 19.62 -28.52 -14.56
C MET A 124 18.75 -28.92 -13.38
N LEU A 125 18.51 -27.98 -12.48
CA LEU A 125 17.58 -28.17 -11.37
C LEU A 125 16.19 -28.40 -11.97
N THR A 126 15.88 -29.68 -12.22
CA THR A 126 14.54 -30.07 -12.59
C THR A 126 13.62 -29.73 -11.44
N ARG A 127 12.37 -29.42 -11.74
CA ARG A 127 11.37 -29.15 -10.69
C ARG A 127 11.26 -30.32 -9.71
N ASP A 128 11.56 -31.54 -10.16
CA ASP A 128 11.56 -32.76 -9.37
C ASP A 128 12.80 -32.89 -8.46
N ALA A 129 13.88 -32.18 -8.76
CA ALA A 129 15.08 -32.08 -7.92
C ALA A 129 14.93 -31.00 -6.83
N MET A 130 13.93 -30.13 -6.93
CA MET A 130 13.60 -29.23 -5.82
C MET A 130 12.86 -30.02 -4.75
N ASP A 131 13.33 -29.92 -3.50
CA ASP A 131 12.66 -30.56 -2.38
C ASP A 131 11.18 -30.14 -2.35
N PRO A 132 10.23 -31.09 -2.30
CA PRO A 132 8.83 -30.75 -2.18
C PRO A 132 8.61 -29.98 -0.89
N ALA A 133 7.76 -28.95 -0.93
CA ALA A 133 7.34 -28.25 0.26
C ALA A 133 6.77 -29.27 1.28
N MET A 134 7.40 -29.34 2.45
CA MET A 134 6.97 -30.22 3.53
C MET A 134 5.88 -29.51 4.34
N GLU A 135 4.86 -30.27 4.75
CA GLU A 135 3.88 -29.80 5.72
C GLU A 135 4.59 -29.57 7.07
N MET A 136 4.35 -28.40 7.68
CA MET A 136 4.86 -28.08 9.01
C MET A 136 3.95 -28.69 10.07
N SER A 137 4.49 -29.09 11.21
CA SER A 137 3.68 -29.56 12.34
C SER A 137 2.80 -28.44 12.89
N GLU A 138 1.59 -28.78 13.36
CA GLU A 138 0.65 -27.81 13.97
C GLU A 138 1.33 -26.99 15.08
N ASP A 139 2.10 -27.65 15.97
CA ASP A 139 2.88 -26.99 17.03
C ASP A 139 3.81 -25.87 16.53
N TRP A 140 4.35 -26.02 15.31
CA TRP A 140 5.23 -25.03 14.71
C TRP A 140 4.44 -23.85 14.13
N ILE A 141 3.27 -24.14 13.55
CA ILE A 141 2.33 -23.13 13.05
C ILE A 141 1.84 -22.28 14.23
N GLU A 142 1.38 -22.90 15.32
CA GLU A 142 0.95 -22.19 16.54
C GLU A 142 2.07 -21.33 17.14
N PHE A 143 3.30 -21.85 17.15
CA PHE A 143 4.47 -21.07 17.58
C PHE A 143 4.70 -19.85 16.68
N GLU A 144 4.67 -20.01 15.36
CA GLU A 144 4.86 -18.91 14.40
C GLU A 144 3.73 -17.87 14.50
N GLU A 145 2.48 -18.30 14.62
CA GLU A 145 1.32 -17.42 14.84
C GLU A 145 1.47 -16.62 16.14
N THR A 146 1.90 -17.27 17.23
CA THR A 146 2.14 -16.60 18.51
C THR A 146 3.26 -15.55 18.38
N GLN A 147 4.40 -15.89 17.78
CA GLN A 147 5.51 -14.95 17.61
C GLN A 147 5.16 -13.80 16.67
N SER A 148 4.45 -14.08 15.58
CA SER A 148 4.03 -13.06 14.61
C SER A 148 3.02 -12.10 15.22
N GLN A 149 2.06 -12.58 16.03
CA GLN A 149 1.12 -11.74 16.75
C GLN A 149 1.83 -10.79 17.72
N ILE A 150 2.85 -11.28 18.43
CA ILE A 150 3.69 -10.42 19.31
C ILE A 150 4.42 -9.35 18.47
N ILE A 151 4.98 -9.71 17.31
CA ILE A 151 5.65 -8.74 16.43
C ILE A 151 4.65 -7.69 15.93
N ILE A 152 3.45 -8.07 15.48
CA ILE A 152 2.40 -7.15 15.01
C ILE A 152 2.04 -6.15 16.11
N ASN A 153 1.93 -6.61 17.37
CA ASN A 153 1.62 -5.73 18.50
C ASN A 153 2.78 -4.79 18.86
N LEU A 154 4.03 -5.21 18.66
CA LEU A 154 5.23 -4.42 18.96
C LEU A 154 5.64 -3.47 17.82
N GLU A 155 5.31 -3.78 16.57
CA GLU A 155 5.70 -3.02 15.38
C GLU A 155 5.38 -1.52 15.49
N PRO A 156 4.16 -1.09 15.91
CA PRO A 156 3.86 0.33 16.09
C PRO A 156 4.79 1.05 17.08
N THR A 157 5.25 0.34 18.12
CA THR A 157 6.18 0.91 19.11
C THR A 157 7.59 1.06 18.54
N TRP A 158 8.03 0.12 17.70
CA TRP A 158 9.31 0.19 17.01
C TRP A 158 9.33 1.31 15.97
N ASP A 159 8.25 1.48 15.22
CA ASP A 159 8.10 2.58 14.27
C ASP A 159 8.18 3.93 14.96
N LEU A 160 7.43 4.09 16.07
CA LEU A 160 7.46 5.31 16.87
C LEU A 160 8.86 5.60 17.42
N SER A 161 9.56 4.57 17.92
CA SER A 161 10.94 4.70 18.42
C SER A 161 11.93 5.11 17.32
N THR A 162 11.80 4.51 16.14
CA THR A 162 12.63 4.82 14.96
C THR A 162 12.40 6.27 14.51
N LEU A 163 11.13 6.68 14.45
CA LEU A 163 10.74 8.05 14.14
C LEU A 163 11.30 9.05 15.15
N GLN A 164 11.16 8.77 16.45
CA GLN A 164 11.70 9.62 17.52
C GLN A 164 13.22 9.74 17.44
N THR A 165 13.92 8.64 17.16
CA THR A 165 15.37 8.63 16.99
C THR A 165 15.79 9.52 15.82
N SER A 166 15.15 9.35 14.66
CA SER A 166 15.38 10.17 13.46
C SER A 166 15.15 11.67 13.72
N ARG A 167 14.05 12.02 14.42
CA ARG A 167 13.77 13.39 14.84
C ARG A 167 14.84 13.93 15.78
N SER A 168 15.28 13.13 16.74
CA SER A 168 16.33 13.53 17.68
C SER A 168 17.66 13.80 16.98
N ASP A 169 17.98 13.01 15.95
CA ASP A 169 19.20 13.15 15.17
C ASP A 169 19.14 14.38 14.26
N GLU A 170 17.97 14.66 13.67
CA GLU A 170 17.73 15.91 12.94
C GLU A 170 17.95 17.15 13.84
N LEU A 171 17.45 17.12 15.09
CA LEU A 171 17.72 18.18 16.06
C LEU A 171 19.22 18.29 16.37
N LYS A 172 19.92 17.17 16.59
CA LYS A 172 21.37 17.19 16.88
C LYS A 172 22.18 17.76 15.73
N VAL A 173 21.88 17.36 14.49
CA VAL A 173 22.53 17.87 13.27
C VAL A 173 22.34 19.38 13.20
N LYS A 174 21.10 19.85 13.30
CA LYS A 174 20.82 21.29 13.23
C LYS A 174 21.41 22.07 14.39
N GLN A 175 21.42 21.49 15.60
CA GLN A 175 22.04 22.12 16.76
C GLN A 175 23.55 22.28 16.55
N SER A 176 24.20 21.30 15.91
CA SER A 176 25.62 21.37 15.56
C SER A 176 25.91 22.44 14.50
N GLU A 177 25.02 22.64 13.53
CA GLU A 177 25.13 23.69 12.50
C GLU A 177 25.01 25.10 13.10
N VAL A 178 24.05 25.29 14.00
CA VAL A 178 23.77 26.59 14.61
C VAL A 178 24.84 26.95 15.63
N ARG A 179 25.52 25.99 16.27
CA ARG A 179 26.62 26.27 17.19
C ARG A 179 27.78 26.96 16.46
N ALA A 180 28.36 27.97 17.10
CA ALA A 180 29.56 28.61 16.57
C ALA A 180 30.68 27.57 16.44
N LYS A 181 31.30 27.49 15.26
CA LYS A 181 32.48 26.63 15.05
C LYS A 181 33.54 26.96 16.10
N ARG A 182 34.27 25.95 16.57
CA ARG A 182 35.34 26.11 17.57
C ARG A 182 36.28 27.25 17.14
N GLY A 183 36.47 28.24 18.01
CA GLY A 183 37.29 29.44 17.74
C GLY A 183 36.52 30.66 17.21
N LYS A 184 35.28 30.52 16.70
CA LYS A 184 34.45 31.64 16.21
C LYS A 184 33.49 32.23 17.25
N GLY A 185 33.57 31.77 18.50
CA GLY A 185 32.70 32.25 19.59
C GLY A 185 33.18 33.54 20.27
N ARG A 186 34.33 34.07 19.85
CA ARG A 186 34.91 35.32 20.36
C ARG A 186 35.00 36.35 19.24
N THR A 187 34.78 37.61 19.57
CA THR A 187 35.03 38.73 18.66
C THR A 187 36.54 38.88 18.41
N GLU A 188 36.92 39.71 17.44
CA GLU A 188 38.34 40.00 17.15
C GLU A 188 39.07 40.57 18.39
N GLU A 189 38.34 41.25 19.28
CA GLU A 189 38.82 41.79 20.55
C GLU A 189 38.96 40.71 21.66
N GLY A 190 38.65 39.45 21.36
CA GLY A 190 38.69 38.35 22.32
C GLY A 190 37.50 38.32 23.30
N GLU A 191 36.56 39.25 23.19
CA GLU A 191 35.34 39.27 23.99
C GLU A 191 34.34 38.19 23.55
N ARG A 192 33.46 37.77 24.46
CA ARG A 192 32.43 36.76 24.16
C ARG A 192 31.32 37.37 23.30
N ASP A 193 31.03 36.77 22.14
CA ASP A 193 29.98 37.21 21.22
C ASP A 193 28.56 36.95 21.76
N ARG A 194 28.12 37.80 22.71
CA ARG A 194 26.77 37.71 23.31
C ARG A 194 25.66 37.98 22.30
N ALA A 195 25.90 38.88 21.34
CA ALA A 195 24.91 39.28 20.35
C ALA A 195 24.64 38.14 19.36
N GLY A 196 25.69 37.52 18.81
CA GLY A 196 25.57 36.37 17.93
C GLY A 196 25.08 35.13 18.68
N GLU A 197 25.43 34.93 19.95
CA GLU A 197 24.86 33.83 20.76
C GLU A 197 23.34 33.97 20.91
N LYS A 198 22.85 35.19 21.17
CA LYS A 198 21.42 35.49 21.23
C LYS A 198 20.73 35.28 19.88
N LYS A 199 21.37 35.67 18.77
CA LYS A 199 20.85 35.47 17.41
C LYS A 199 20.74 33.99 17.07
N ARG A 200 21.83 33.22 17.24
CA ARG A 200 21.87 31.76 17.05
C ARG A 200 20.81 31.03 17.89
N LYS A 201 20.64 31.44 19.16
CA LYS A 201 19.59 30.89 20.03
C LYS A 201 18.18 31.18 19.50
N ARG A 202 17.93 32.38 18.98
CA ARG A 202 16.63 32.72 18.37
C ARG A 202 16.37 31.90 17.11
N GLU A 203 17.35 31.83 16.22
CA GLU A 203 17.28 31.03 14.98
C GLU A 203 17.01 29.55 15.29
N TRP A 204 17.71 28.98 16.28
CA TRP A 204 17.46 27.62 16.76
C TRP A 204 16.03 27.41 17.26
N MET A 205 15.53 28.34 18.10
CA MET A 205 14.18 28.24 18.66
C MET A 205 13.10 28.35 17.57
N GLU A 206 13.26 29.28 16.64
CA GLU A 206 12.34 29.48 15.52
C GLU A 206 12.29 28.23 14.62
N TRP A 207 13.46 27.73 14.21
CA TRP A 207 13.55 26.50 13.42
C TRP A 207 12.97 25.29 14.16
N SER A 208 13.28 25.12 15.45
CA SER A 208 12.79 23.99 16.24
C SER A 208 11.26 24.03 16.39
N ASN A 209 10.68 25.22 16.56
CA ASN A 209 9.22 25.39 16.65
C ASN A 209 8.54 25.07 15.31
N GLU A 210 9.07 25.59 14.19
CA GLU A 210 8.55 25.29 12.85
C GLU A 210 8.62 23.79 12.57
N ARG A 211 9.75 23.15 12.93
CA ARG A 211 9.93 21.72 12.70
C ARG A 211 9.01 20.86 13.55
N LYS A 212 8.80 21.21 14.82
CA LYS A 212 7.79 20.57 15.68
C LYS A 212 6.38 20.71 15.11
N LYS A 213 6.02 21.87 14.53
CA LYS A 213 4.72 22.04 13.86
C LYS A 213 4.57 21.08 12.68
N LYS A 214 5.62 20.92 11.87
CA LYS A 214 5.64 19.96 10.75
C LYS A 214 5.49 18.52 11.24
N TRP A 215 6.25 18.12 12.26
CA TRP A 215 6.16 16.79 12.86
C TRP A 215 4.78 16.50 13.46
N ALA A 216 4.16 17.47 14.12
CA ALA A 216 2.79 17.30 14.62
C ALA A 216 1.78 17.06 13.48
N GLY A 217 1.99 17.71 12.33
CA GLY A 217 1.20 17.42 11.13
C GLY A 217 1.45 16.02 10.58
N GLU A 218 2.71 15.60 10.48
CA GLU A 218 3.10 14.24 10.08
C GLU A 218 2.50 13.17 11.02
N ASP A 219 2.56 13.41 12.33
CA ASP A 219 1.99 12.50 13.35
C ASP A 219 0.47 12.38 13.20
N ALA A 220 -0.22 13.48 12.89
CA ALA A 220 -1.66 13.45 12.64
C ALA A 220 -2.03 12.56 11.44
N PHE A 221 -1.17 12.49 10.41
CA PHE A 221 -1.39 11.57 9.28
C PHE A 221 -1.13 10.10 9.65
N GLY A 222 -0.21 9.82 10.57
CA GLY A 222 0.05 8.46 11.05
C GLY A 222 -1.13 7.84 11.80
N VAL A 223 -1.99 8.68 12.41
CA VAL A 223 -3.20 8.23 13.13
C VAL A 223 -4.38 7.95 12.19
N LEU A 224 -4.30 8.36 10.92
CA LEU A 224 -5.39 8.14 9.96
C LEU A 224 -5.47 6.66 9.56
N ASP A 225 -6.36 5.92 10.23
CA ASP A 225 -6.66 4.54 9.88
C ASP A 225 -7.45 4.45 8.54
N VAL A 226 -7.73 3.21 8.13
CA VAL A 226 -8.52 2.93 6.93
C VAL A 226 -9.94 3.52 7.02
N THR A 227 -10.55 3.60 8.20
CA THR A 227 -11.88 4.20 8.38
C THR A 227 -11.84 5.73 8.25
N ALA A 228 -10.85 6.40 8.82
CA ALA A 228 -10.62 7.84 8.71
C ALA A 228 -10.31 8.22 7.25
N LEU A 229 -9.51 7.43 6.55
CA LEU A 229 -9.24 7.61 5.12
C LEU A 229 -10.50 7.41 4.26
N LYS A 230 -11.36 6.44 4.60
CA LYS A 230 -12.66 6.26 3.93
C LYS A 230 -13.59 7.45 4.17
N LEU A 231 -13.62 7.97 5.40
CA LEU A 231 -14.40 9.15 5.77
C LEU A 231 -13.91 10.38 4.99
N LEU A 232 -12.61 10.62 4.96
CA LEU A 232 -12.00 11.71 4.19
C LEU A 232 -12.33 11.58 2.70
N GLY A 233 -12.24 10.37 2.15
CA GLY A 233 -12.64 10.09 0.79
C GLY A 233 -14.15 10.24 0.53
N HIS A 234 -15.01 10.13 1.54
CA HIS A 234 -16.43 10.41 1.42
C HIS A 234 -16.69 11.92 1.43
N ILE A 235 -16.02 12.67 2.32
CA ILE A 235 -16.11 14.13 2.42
C ILE A 235 -15.68 14.77 1.10
N LEU A 236 -14.50 14.41 0.58
CA LEU A 236 -13.97 14.95 -0.67
C LEU A 236 -14.89 14.70 -1.87
N ARG A 237 -15.51 13.50 -1.93
CA ARG A 237 -16.47 13.17 -3.00
C ARG A 237 -17.78 13.92 -2.84
N LYS A 238 -18.27 14.10 -1.61
CA LYS A 238 -19.50 14.84 -1.35
C LYS A 238 -19.37 16.30 -1.77
N ASP A 239 -18.21 16.91 -1.54
CA ASP A 239 -17.94 18.29 -1.97
C ASP A 239 -17.84 18.40 -3.50
N GLU A 240 -17.27 17.39 -4.17
CA GLU A 240 -17.21 17.33 -5.64
C GLU A 240 -18.62 17.16 -6.25
N GLU A 241 -19.45 16.28 -5.67
CA GLU A 241 -20.85 16.10 -6.06
C GLU A 241 -21.68 17.38 -5.83
N ALA A 242 -21.44 18.10 -4.74
CA ALA A 242 -22.09 19.38 -4.47
C ALA A 242 -21.74 20.46 -5.49
N ARG A 243 -20.46 20.53 -5.93
CA ARG A 243 -20.03 21.45 -6.99
C ARG A 243 -20.72 21.13 -8.33
N TYR A 244 -20.83 19.85 -8.67
CA TYR A 244 -21.51 19.43 -9.90
C TYR A 244 -22.99 19.83 -9.93
N LEU A 245 -23.69 19.79 -8.78
CA LEU A 245 -25.08 20.23 -8.70
C LEU A 245 -25.24 21.75 -8.89
N VAL A 246 -24.31 22.54 -8.35
CA VAL A 246 -24.32 24.01 -8.56
C VAL A 246 -24.07 24.35 -10.03
N GLU A 247 -23.10 23.70 -10.69
CA GLU A 247 -22.82 23.90 -12.11
C GLU A 247 -24.02 23.54 -13.00
N GLN A 248 -24.75 22.47 -12.66
CA GLN A 248 -25.93 22.03 -13.41
C GLN A 248 -27.13 22.97 -13.27
N ASP A 249 -27.27 23.63 -12.11
CA ASP A 249 -28.30 24.66 -11.89
C ASP A 249 -27.94 25.97 -12.59
N GLU A 250 -26.65 26.35 -12.65
CA GLU A 250 -26.20 27.52 -13.41
C GLU A 250 -26.39 27.35 -14.92
N GLU A 251 -26.09 26.17 -15.48
CA GLU A 251 -26.31 25.87 -16.90
C GLU A 251 -27.81 25.90 -17.27
N ARG A 252 -28.71 25.71 -16.30
CA ARG A 252 -30.16 25.75 -16.53
C ARG A 252 -30.75 27.16 -16.46
N VAL A 253 -30.10 28.10 -15.79
CA VAL A 253 -30.58 29.49 -15.64
C VAL A 253 -30.12 30.39 -16.80
N GLU A 254 -29.07 30.02 -17.53
CA GLU A 254 -28.71 30.66 -18.81
C GLU A 254 -29.58 30.15 -19.99
N GLY A 255 -30.90 30.16 -19.77
CA GLY A 255 -31.87 30.06 -20.86
C GLY A 255 -31.70 31.24 -21.84
N PRO A 256 -31.73 30.98 -23.16
CA PRO A 256 -31.25 31.89 -24.20
C PRO A 256 -32.12 33.15 -24.29
N SER A 257 -31.69 34.20 -23.62
CA SER A 257 -32.13 35.57 -23.89
C SER A 257 -31.10 36.27 -24.77
N ALA A 258 -30.83 35.69 -25.95
CA ALA A 258 -30.10 36.38 -27.00
C ALA A 258 -31.12 37.20 -27.83
N PRO A 259 -31.04 38.53 -27.86
CA PRO A 259 -31.77 39.31 -28.84
C PRO A 259 -31.24 38.96 -30.24
N GLN A 260 -32.16 38.52 -31.08
CA GLN A 260 -32.00 38.28 -32.50
C GLN A 260 -31.47 39.55 -33.18
N VAL A 261 -30.16 39.64 -33.39
CA VAL A 261 -29.55 40.64 -34.29
C VAL A 261 -29.01 39.89 -35.51
N GLN A 262 -29.59 40.29 -36.62
CA GLN A 262 -29.56 39.70 -37.94
C GLN A 262 -28.37 40.24 -38.75
N ASP A 263 -27.81 39.35 -39.58
CA ASP A 263 -26.96 39.56 -40.76
C ASP A 263 -25.54 40.15 -40.59
N GLN A 264 -24.52 39.32 -40.84
CA GLN A 264 -23.45 39.62 -41.82
C GLN A 264 -22.64 38.36 -42.23
N PRO A 265 -22.18 38.25 -43.49
CA PRO A 265 -21.45 37.09 -44.01
C PRO A 265 -19.91 37.27 -44.03
N GLY A 266 -19.19 36.40 -43.30
CA GLY A 266 -17.82 35.92 -43.55
C GLY A 266 -16.66 36.94 -43.57
N PRO A 267 -15.42 36.50 -43.86
CA PRO A 267 -14.74 35.25 -43.52
C PRO A 267 -13.35 35.51 -42.89
N SER A 268 -12.84 34.69 -41.96
CA SER A 268 -11.38 34.63 -41.67
C SER A 268 -11.03 33.41 -40.83
N ASN A 269 -10.35 32.47 -41.48
CA ASN A 269 -9.72 31.29 -40.92
C ASN A 269 -8.29 31.69 -40.46
N PRO A 270 -7.93 31.68 -39.16
CA PRO A 270 -6.57 31.94 -38.74
C PRO A 270 -5.74 30.65 -38.73
N SER A 271 -4.87 30.58 -39.73
CA SER A 271 -3.54 29.97 -39.76
C SER A 271 -3.10 29.15 -38.54
N GLN A 272 -2.93 27.84 -38.77
CA GLN A 272 -2.04 26.99 -37.97
C GLN A 272 -0.58 27.45 -38.14
N PRO A 273 0.23 27.52 -37.07
CA PRO A 273 1.66 27.73 -37.20
C PRO A 273 2.33 26.46 -37.75
N ALA A 274 3.09 26.64 -38.82
CA ALA A 274 3.97 25.64 -39.40
C ALA A 274 4.92 25.06 -38.34
N ARG A 275 4.94 23.73 -38.22
CA ARG A 275 5.94 23.02 -37.46
C ARG A 275 7.13 22.77 -38.40
N ASP A 276 8.26 23.39 -38.07
CA ASP A 276 9.55 23.19 -38.71
C ASP A 276 9.93 21.71 -38.69
N GLU A 277 9.88 21.08 -39.86
CA GLU A 277 10.36 19.73 -40.12
C GLU A 277 11.70 19.87 -40.86
N ASN A 278 12.78 20.06 -40.11
CA ASN A 278 14.12 20.08 -40.68
C ASN A 278 15.18 19.75 -39.64
N HIS A 279 15.52 18.47 -39.49
CA HIS A 279 16.89 18.00 -39.25
C HIS A 279 16.96 16.48 -39.54
N ARG A 280 17.31 16.16 -40.78
CA ARG A 280 17.72 14.84 -41.25
C ARG A 280 19.25 14.77 -41.19
N PRO A 281 19.87 13.92 -40.35
CA PRO A 281 21.30 13.63 -40.48
C PRO A 281 21.52 12.66 -41.64
N THR A 282 22.26 13.13 -42.63
CA THR A 282 22.83 12.38 -43.75
C THR A 282 23.69 11.22 -43.26
N THR A 283 23.27 9.98 -43.52
CA THR A 283 24.09 8.78 -43.39
C THR A 283 24.86 8.50 -44.69
N ALA A 284 26.16 8.27 -44.56
CA ALA A 284 27.07 7.89 -45.63
C ALA A 284 26.88 6.41 -46.05
N PRO A 285 27.12 6.04 -47.32
CA PRO A 285 26.95 4.68 -47.80
C PRO A 285 28.20 3.83 -47.49
N SER A 286 28.00 2.62 -46.97
CA SER A 286 29.06 1.60 -46.85
C SER A 286 28.56 0.26 -47.40
N PRO A 287 29.46 -0.57 -47.97
CA PRO A 287 29.12 -1.43 -49.09
C PRO A 287 28.60 -2.82 -48.69
N ARG A 288 27.75 -3.30 -49.59
CA ARG A 288 27.18 -4.65 -49.73
C ARG A 288 28.27 -5.71 -49.88
N PRO A 289 28.06 -6.90 -49.27
CA PRO A 289 28.21 -8.13 -50.05
C PRO A 289 27.02 -9.09 -49.86
N SER A 290 26.72 -9.80 -50.94
CA SER A 290 25.87 -11.01 -51.03
C SER A 290 26.80 -12.15 -51.52
N PRO A 291 26.39 -13.44 -51.61
CA PRO A 291 25.22 -14.16 -51.09
C PRO A 291 25.58 -15.48 -50.34
N SER A 292 24.52 -16.18 -49.92
CA SER A 292 24.38 -17.49 -49.22
C SER A 292 25.21 -18.68 -49.77
N PRO A 293 25.26 -19.83 -49.04
CA PRO A 293 24.22 -20.85 -49.26
C PRO A 293 23.82 -21.74 -48.05
N GLN A 294 22.56 -22.22 -48.14
CA GLN A 294 22.05 -23.55 -47.79
C GLN A 294 21.77 -23.98 -46.32
N ALA A 295 20.49 -24.33 -46.14
CA ALA A 295 19.90 -25.12 -45.07
C ALA A 295 20.32 -26.60 -45.12
N PRO A 296 20.00 -27.36 -44.06
CA PRO A 296 19.02 -28.43 -44.27
C PRO A 296 17.88 -28.44 -43.24
N GLN A 297 16.75 -28.92 -43.73
CA GLN A 297 15.47 -29.14 -43.06
C GLN A 297 15.51 -30.43 -42.21
N SER A 298 14.69 -30.48 -41.14
CA SER A 298 13.80 -31.59 -40.69
C SER A 298 13.68 -31.64 -39.14
N PRO A 299 12.73 -32.38 -38.54
CA PRO A 299 11.27 -32.23 -38.65
C PRO A 299 10.59 -32.06 -37.28
N SER A 300 9.30 -31.70 -37.31
CA SER A 300 8.43 -31.46 -36.17
C SER A 300 8.19 -32.67 -35.26
N ALA A 301 8.19 -32.44 -33.94
CA ALA A 301 7.48 -33.25 -32.95
C ALA A 301 6.60 -32.31 -32.11
N GLN A 302 5.29 -32.34 -32.39
CA GLN A 302 4.26 -31.55 -31.73
C GLN A 302 3.65 -32.41 -30.61
N THR A 303 4.14 -32.23 -29.38
CA THR A 303 3.59 -32.93 -28.21
C THR A 303 2.45 -32.11 -27.63
N GLN A 304 1.22 -32.60 -27.76
CA GLN A 304 0.05 -32.06 -27.06
C GLN A 304 0.11 -32.35 -25.55
N PRO A 305 -0.04 -31.35 -24.67
CA PRO A 305 -0.21 -31.61 -23.24
C PRO A 305 -1.67 -31.98 -22.94
N GLN A 306 -1.83 -33.06 -22.16
CA GLN A 306 -3.11 -33.50 -21.60
C GLN A 306 -3.65 -32.49 -20.56
N PRO A 307 -4.99 -32.40 -20.38
CA PRO A 307 -5.59 -31.51 -19.40
C PRO A 307 -5.44 -32.07 -17.98
N GLN A 308 -4.54 -31.48 -17.20
CA GLN A 308 -4.43 -31.77 -15.77
C GLN A 308 -5.64 -31.25 -14.97
N SER A 309 -5.98 -32.04 -13.97
CA SER A 309 -7.02 -31.86 -12.95
C SER A 309 -7.02 -30.45 -12.36
N ARG A 310 -8.17 -29.76 -12.45
CA ARG A 310 -8.39 -28.46 -11.81
C ARG A 310 -8.78 -28.67 -10.35
N SER A 311 -7.94 -28.17 -9.45
CA SER A 311 -8.23 -28.00 -8.03
C SER A 311 -9.52 -27.18 -7.80
N PRO A 312 -10.30 -27.49 -6.75
CA PRO A 312 -11.54 -26.80 -6.44
C PRO A 312 -11.25 -25.33 -6.11
N SER A 313 -11.85 -24.41 -6.86
CA SER A 313 -11.73 -22.98 -6.59
C SER A 313 -12.43 -22.63 -5.27
N PRO A 314 -11.87 -21.68 -4.48
CA PRO A 314 -12.41 -21.31 -3.18
C PRO A 314 -13.85 -20.77 -3.31
N THR A 315 -14.70 -21.20 -2.38
CA THR A 315 -16.08 -20.74 -2.25
C THR A 315 -16.06 -19.31 -1.72
N LEU A 316 -16.42 -18.33 -2.56
CA LEU A 316 -16.46 -16.92 -2.17
C LEU A 316 -17.51 -16.68 -1.08
N HIS A 317 -17.07 -16.16 0.07
CA HIS A 317 -17.93 -15.81 1.18
C HIS A 317 -18.67 -14.47 0.88
N PRO A 318 -19.90 -14.24 1.36
CA PRO A 318 -20.63 -12.98 1.11
C PRO A 318 -19.86 -11.71 1.54
N SER A 319 -18.94 -11.83 2.49
CA SER A 319 -18.06 -10.75 2.97
C SER A 319 -17.04 -10.29 1.90
N ASP A 320 -16.65 -11.18 0.96
CA ASP A 320 -15.65 -10.90 -0.08
C ASP A 320 -16.18 -10.03 -1.24
N ILE A 321 -17.50 -9.86 -1.33
CA ILE A 321 -18.12 -9.04 -2.39
C ILE A 321 -17.74 -7.56 -2.22
N SER A 322 -17.46 -7.15 -0.98
CA SER A 322 -16.95 -5.83 -0.59
C SER A 322 -15.54 -5.56 -1.11
N ALA A 323 -14.71 -6.60 -1.22
CA ALA A 323 -13.32 -6.50 -1.67
C ALA A 323 -13.18 -6.44 -3.21
N LEU A 324 -14.24 -6.76 -3.97
CA LEU A 324 -14.23 -6.65 -5.42
C LEU A 324 -14.18 -5.19 -5.88
N SER A 325 -13.38 -4.93 -6.93
CA SER A 325 -13.35 -3.64 -7.62
C SER A 325 -14.75 -3.22 -8.11
N PRO A 326 -15.05 -1.91 -8.23
CA PRO A 326 -16.39 -1.43 -8.59
C PRO A 326 -16.95 -2.05 -9.89
N THR A 327 -16.11 -2.18 -10.91
CA THR A 327 -16.47 -2.81 -12.19
C THR A 327 -16.76 -4.30 -12.05
N SER A 328 -15.95 -5.02 -11.26
CA SER A 328 -16.16 -6.45 -11.00
C SER A 328 -17.45 -6.69 -10.20
N ARG A 329 -17.70 -5.87 -9.18
CA ARG A 329 -18.93 -5.87 -8.38
C ARG A 329 -20.17 -5.67 -9.24
N ARG A 330 -20.17 -4.69 -10.15
CA ARG A 330 -21.29 -4.45 -11.08
C ARG A 330 -21.54 -5.64 -12.01
N ARG A 331 -20.48 -6.27 -12.55
CA ARG A 331 -20.58 -7.48 -13.37
C ARG A 331 -21.11 -8.69 -12.59
N TYR A 332 -20.71 -8.83 -11.33
CA TYR A 332 -21.19 -9.90 -10.44
C TYR A 332 -22.67 -9.74 -10.11
N GLN A 333 -23.09 -8.53 -9.68
CA GLN A 333 -24.50 -8.21 -9.42
C GLN A 333 -25.38 -8.42 -10.66
N LYS A 334 -24.91 -8.00 -11.84
CA LYS A 334 -25.63 -8.24 -13.11
C LYS A 334 -25.80 -9.74 -13.39
N ARG A 335 -24.78 -10.57 -13.12
CA ARG A 335 -24.86 -12.03 -13.28
C ARG A 335 -25.87 -12.64 -12.31
N LEU A 336 -25.86 -12.25 -11.04
CA LEU A 336 -26.85 -12.70 -10.04
C LEU A 336 -28.27 -12.28 -10.42
N TYR A 337 -28.46 -11.03 -10.86
CA TYR A 337 -29.74 -10.53 -11.34
C TYR A 337 -30.27 -11.35 -12.52
N MET A 338 -29.43 -11.60 -13.53
CA MET A 338 -29.82 -12.42 -14.68
C MET A 338 -30.11 -13.88 -14.30
N ARG A 339 -29.37 -14.45 -13.33
CA ARG A 339 -29.64 -15.79 -12.79
C ARG A 339 -30.99 -15.83 -12.07
N ARG A 340 -31.29 -14.85 -11.23
CA ARG A 340 -32.59 -14.67 -10.57
C ARG A 340 -33.73 -14.58 -11.58
N LYS A 341 -33.57 -13.75 -12.62
CA LYS A 341 -34.56 -13.57 -13.68
C LYS A 341 -34.84 -14.85 -14.47
N ARG A 342 -33.79 -15.65 -14.78
CA ARG A 342 -33.94 -16.95 -15.46
C ARG A 342 -34.64 -17.99 -14.57
N ALA A 343 -34.29 -18.05 -13.29
CA ALA A 343 -34.90 -18.98 -12.34
C ALA A 343 -36.38 -18.63 -12.11
N GLN A 344 -36.72 -17.35 -11.99
CA GLN A 344 -38.11 -16.86 -11.94
C GLN A 344 -38.89 -17.25 -13.21
N ALA A 345 -38.31 -17.03 -14.39
CA ALA A 345 -38.95 -17.41 -15.66
C ALA A 345 -39.18 -18.93 -15.79
N ALA A 346 -38.34 -19.75 -15.14
CA ALA A 346 -38.45 -21.20 -15.12
C ALA A 346 -39.27 -21.75 -13.94
N GLY A 347 -39.82 -20.89 -13.07
CA GLY A 347 -40.58 -21.30 -11.88
C GLY A 347 -39.74 -22.05 -10.83
N ARG A 348 -38.40 -21.89 -10.82
CA ARG A 348 -37.51 -22.58 -9.88
C ARG A 348 -37.08 -21.63 -8.76
N GLN A 349 -36.98 -22.15 -7.53
CA GLN A 349 -36.46 -21.41 -6.40
C GLN A 349 -35.01 -20.96 -6.66
N VAL A 350 -34.73 -19.69 -6.40
CA VAL A 350 -33.46 -19.06 -6.76
C VAL A 350 -32.39 -19.47 -5.75
N ASN A 351 -31.53 -20.42 -6.11
CA ASN A 351 -30.36 -20.73 -5.30
C ASN A 351 -29.31 -19.61 -5.45
N THR A 352 -29.09 -18.86 -4.38
CA THR A 352 -28.14 -17.74 -4.31
C THR A 352 -26.72 -18.18 -3.99
N SER A 353 -26.49 -19.46 -3.64
CA SER A 353 -25.15 -19.93 -3.32
C SER A 353 -24.25 -19.96 -4.56
N VAL A 354 -23.00 -19.53 -4.38
CA VAL A 354 -22.00 -19.43 -5.46
C VAL A 354 -21.33 -20.79 -5.72
N VAL A 355 -22.02 -21.90 -5.41
CA VAL A 355 -21.51 -23.24 -5.70
C VAL A 355 -21.47 -23.39 -7.22
N ARG A 356 -20.25 -23.54 -7.75
CA ARG A 356 -20.00 -23.73 -9.18
C ARG A 356 -20.64 -25.05 -9.61
N LEU A 357 -21.85 -24.96 -10.16
CA LEU A 357 -22.55 -26.11 -10.71
C LEU A 357 -21.65 -26.79 -11.74
N LYS A 358 -21.41 -28.10 -11.54
CA LYS A 358 -20.64 -28.99 -12.40
C LYS A 358 -21.07 -28.77 -13.86
N ALA A 359 -20.12 -28.58 -14.77
CA ALA A 359 -20.43 -28.39 -16.19
C ALA A 359 -21.31 -29.55 -16.66
N GLY A 360 -22.53 -29.23 -17.11
CA GLY A 360 -23.58 -30.21 -17.35
C GLY A 360 -23.11 -31.29 -18.34
N GLY A 361 -22.90 -32.50 -17.83
CA GLY A 361 -22.79 -33.69 -18.66
C GLY A 361 -24.10 -33.84 -19.43
N ARG A 362 -24.02 -33.92 -20.76
CA ARG A 362 -25.16 -34.21 -21.63
C ARG A 362 -25.84 -35.50 -21.15
N ARG A 363 -26.95 -35.39 -20.43
CA ARG A 363 -27.79 -36.55 -20.14
C ARG A 363 -28.50 -36.91 -21.44
N ARG A 364 -28.07 -38.03 -22.04
CA ARG A 364 -28.93 -38.80 -22.94
C ARG A 364 -30.13 -39.27 -22.12
N GLY A 365 -31.30 -39.18 -22.73
CA GLY A 365 -32.59 -39.17 -22.05
C GLY A 365 -32.86 -40.38 -21.18
N ASP A 366 -33.62 -40.14 -20.12
CA ASP A 366 -34.63 -41.08 -19.67
C ASP A 366 -35.70 -40.29 -18.91
N GLY A 367 -36.96 -40.58 -19.21
CA GLY A 367 -38.13 -39.89 -18.67
C GLY A 367 -38.54 -40.51 -17.35
N GLY A 368 -38.46 -39.74 -16.27
CA GLY A 368 -38.96 -40.13 -14.95
C GLY A 368 -39.47 -38.92 -14.19
N ASP A 369 -40.74 -38.98 -13.78
CA ASP A 369 -41.43 -37.92 -13.05
C ASP A 369 -40.81 -37.66 -11.66
N PRO A 370 -40.79 -36.40 -11.18
CA PRO A 370 -40.25 -36.05 -9.88
C PRO A 370 -41.22 -36.37 -8.73
N PRO A 371 -40.73 -36.85 -7.57
CA PRO A 371 -41.55 -37.11 -6.40
C PRO A 371 -41.96 -35.83 -5.62
N PRO A 372 -43.05 -35.88 -4.84
CA PRO A 372 -43.60 -34.71 -4.15
C PRO A 372 -42.77 -34.32 -2.91
N VAL A 373 -42.54 -33.02 -2.76
CA VAL A 373 -41.82 -32.39 -1.64
C VAL A 373 -42.80 -32.14 -0.49
N LYS A 374 -42.42 -32.55 0.72
CA LYS A 374 -43.12 -32.21 1.97
C LYS A 374 -42.57 -30.90 2.52
N GLU A 375 -43.47 -29.97 2.84
CA GLU A 375 -43.17 -28.70 3.49
C GLU A 375 -43.09 -28.93 5.01
N GLU A 376 -41.94 -28.61 5.62
CA GLU A 376 -41.81 -28.47 7.07
C GLU A 376 -41.53 -27.00 7.41
N GLU A 377 -42.39 -26.48 8.28
CA GLU A 377 -42.47 -25.11 8.77
C GLU A 377 -41.50 -24.95 9.96
N TYR A 378 -40.46 -24.12 9.82
CA TYR A 378 -39.55 -23.81 10.93
C TYR A 378 -39.84 -22.41 11.47
N LYS A 379 -40.13 -22.36 12.78
CA LYS A 379 -40.42 -21.17 13.58
C LYS A 379 -39.11 -20.66 14.19
N LEU A 380 -38.74 -19.42 13.89
CA LEU A 380 -37.56 -18.73 14.42
C LEU A 380 -37.95 -17.88 15.63
N GLU A 381 -37.35 -18.16 16.79
CA GLU A 381 -37.35 -17.30 17.96
C GLU A 381 -35.95 -16.65 18.12
N LEU A 382 -35.94 -15.34 18.41
CA LEU A 382 -34.76 -14.51 18.65
C LEU A 382 -34.63 -14.22 20.15
N PRO A 383 -33.43 -14.31 20.77
CA PRO A 383 -33.07 -13.53 21.93
C PRO A 383 -32.19 -12.33 21.49
N GLY A 384 -32.25 -11.12 22.05
CA GLY A 384 -32.46 -10.76 23.45
C GLY A 384 -31.22 -10.00 23.91
N HIS A 385 -31.14 -8.72 23.56
CA HIS A 385 -30.00 -7.82 23.81
C HIS A 385 -30.11 -7.28 25.24
N THR A 386 -29.14 -7.57 26.12
CA THR A 386 -28.98 -6.86 27.40
C THR A 386 -27.61 -6.20 27.43
N SER A 387 -27.63 -4.88 27.37
CA SER A 387 -26.52 -4.00 27.71
C SER A 387 -26.24 -4.10 29.21
N ASP A 388 -24.98 -4.25 29.59
CA ASP A 388 -24.53 -3.92 30.95
C ASP A 388 -23.20 -3.16 30.86
N SER A 389 -23.15 -2.08 31.61
CA SER A 389 -22.18 -1.00 31.60
C SER A 389 -21.46 -0.99 32.94
N GLY A 390 -20.15 -1.23 32.93
CA GLY A 390 -19.30 -1.14 34.12
C GLY A 390 -18.15 -0.19 33.89
N GLU A 391 -18.29 1.01 34.44
CA GLU A 391 -17.23 2.01 34.63
C GLU A 391 -16.32 1.56 35.79
N GLU A 392 -15.00 1.57 35.62
CA GLU A 392 -14.07 1.85 36.73
C GLU A 392 -12.89 2.69 36.22
N GLU A 393 -12.77 3.85 36.84
CA GLU A 393 -11.78 4.91 36.66
C GLU A 393 -10.93 4.95 37.94
N GLU A 394 -9.67 4.51 37.89
CA GLU A 394 -8.59 4.93 38.81
C GLU A 394 -7.28 4.76 38.02
N GLY A 395 -6.49 5.79 37.72
CA GLY A 395 -5.80 6.64 38.68
C GLY A 395 -4.30 6.31 38.57
N LEU A 396 -3.46 7.24 38.10
CA LEU A 396 -2.02 7.33 38.41
C LEU A 396 -1.39 8.52 37.66
N SER A 397 -1.13 9.58 38.41
CA SER A 397 -0.36 10.76 37.99
C SER A 397 0.79 10.98 38.97
N GLU A 398 2.02 10.76 38.52
CA GLU A 398 3.30 11.18 39.13
C GLU A 398 4.34 10.87 38.02
N GLU A 399 5.27 11.71 37.56
CA GLU A 399 6.26 12.49 38.29
C GLU A 399 7.16 13.14 37.23
N VAL A 400 7.05 14.43 36.89
CA VAL A 400 8.18 15.18 36.30
C VAL A 400 8.07 16.68 36.63
N ALA A 401 8.65 17.11 37.74
CA ALA A 401 8.93 18.52 37.99
C ALA A 401 10.24 18.67 38.75
N LEU A 402 11.34 18.87 38.03
CA LEU A 402 12.58 19.34 38.66
C LEU A 402 13.32 20.38 37.80
N MET A 403 13.46 21.55 38.42
CA MET A 403 14.46 22.61 38.21
C MET A 403 14.35 23.55 37.01
N ASP A 404 13.84 24.76 37.28
CA ASP A 404 14.55 25.97 36.82
C ASP A 404 14.49 27.06 37.91
N LYS A 405 15.67 27.38 38.48
CA LYS A 405 15.85 28.34 39.58
C LYS A 405 16.08 29.74 39.01
N GLN A 406 15.28 30.66 39.51
CA GLN A 406 15.20 32.08 39.20
C GLN A 406 16.53 32.82 39.41
N SER A 407 16.85 33.74 38.49
CA SER A 407 17.63 34.94 38.80
C SER A 407 16.68 36.14 38.83
N GLU A 408 16.44 36.64 40.04
CA GLU A 408 15.62 37.82 40.29
C GLU A 408 16.31 39.08 39.75
N THR A 409 15.60 39.84 38.90
CA THR A 409 15.90 41.26 38.70
C THR A 409 14.66 42.07 39.04
N LYS A 410 14.79 42.85 40.13
CA LYS A 410 13.79 43.78 40.66
C LYS A 410 13.35 44.78 39.59
N LYS A 411 12.11 44.65 39.08
CA LYS A 411 11.43 45.71 38.32
C LYS A 411 10.24 46.26 39.11
N LYS A 412 10.27 47.58 39.27
CA LYS A 412 9.28 48.42 39.97
C LYS A 412 7.87 48.18 39.45
N GLY A 413 6.92 48.11 40.39
CA GLY A 413 5.54 47.73 40.16
C GLY A 413 4.79 48.59 39.14
N LYS A 414 4.27 47.93 38.12
CA LYS A 414 3.10 48.40 37.37
C LYS A 414 1.88 47.68 37.93
N LYS A 415 0.90 48.47 38.38
CA LYS A 415 -0.42 48.03 38.86
C LYS A 415 -1.04 47.12 37.79
N LYS A 416 -1.12 45.81 38.04
CA LYS A 416 -1.75 44.84 37.14
C LYS A 416 -3.26 45.06 37.20
N VAL A 417 -3.85 45.45 36.07
CA VAL A 417 -5.29 45.35 35.86
C VAL A 417 -5.59 43.86 35.72
N ASN A 418 -6.35 43.30 36.66
CA ASN A 418 -6.82 41.92 36.58
C ASN A 418 -7.74 41.80 35.37
N LYS A 419 -7.24 41.19 34.29
CA LYS A 419 -8.10 40.76 33.20
C LYS A 419 -8.88 39.53 33.70
N PRO A 420 -10.19 39.43 33.44
CA PRO A 420 -10.95 38.22 33.75
C PRO A 420 -10.28 37.01 33.10
N GLY A 421 -10.27 35.87 33.80
CA GLY A 421 -9.69 34.64 33.30
C GLY A 421 -10.37 34.23 31.99
N LYS A 422 -9.58 33.87 30.98
CA LYS A 422 -10.11 33.32 29.74
C LYS A 422 -10.80 32.00 30.04
N THR A 423 -11.98 31.79 29.49
CA THR A 423 -12.68 30.50 29.61
C THR A 423 -11.90 29.40 28.90
N TYR A 424 -12.16 28.14 29.25
CA TYR A 424 -11.52 26.98 28.61
C TYR A 424 -11.65 27.01 27.08
N ARG A 425 -12.85 27.39 26.59
CA ARG A 425 -13.15 27.62 25.17
C ARG A 425 -12.27 28.70 24.54
N GLU A 426 -12.05 29.82 25.23
CA GLU A 426 -11.18 30.91 24.73
C GLU A 426 -9.70 30.53 24.72
N ASN A 427 -9.26 29.64 25.61
CA ASN A 427 -7.89 29.11 25.59
C ASN A 427 -7.69 28.14 24.41
N ILE A 428 -8.67 27.29 24.13
CA ILE A 428 -8.71 26.41 22.95
C ILE A 428 -8.70 27.25 21.67
N GLN A 429 -9.61 28.21 21.53
CA GLN A 429 -9.62 29.09 20.36
C GLN A 429 -8.30 29.86 20.18
N ALA A 430 -7.68 30.31 21.28
CA ALA A 430 -6.40 31.01 21.23
C ALA A 430 -5.21 30.11 20.86
N SER A 431 -5.20 28.82 21.24
CA SER A 431 -4.16 27.87 20.83
C SER A 431 -4.31 27.47 19.37
N PHE A 432 -5.53 27.32 18.87
CA PHE A 432 -5.79 26.99 17.45
C PHE A 432 -5.57 28.18 16.52
N ALA A 433 -5.91 29.41 16.95
CA ALA A 433 -5.54 30.63 16.22
C ALA A 433 -4.01 30.82 16.10
N GLN A 434 -3.22 30.28 17.04
CA GLN A 434 -1.75 30.25 16.92
C GLN A 434 -1.26 29.20 15.91
N LEU A 435 -2.09 28.20 15.58
CA LEU A 435 -1.76 27.14 14.62
C LEU A 435 -2.21 27.46 13.19
N ASP A 436 -2.92 28.57 12.98
CA ASP A 436 -3.45 28.99 11.67
C ASP A 436 -4.44 27.96 11.07
N ILE A 437 -5.15 27.26 11.95
CA ILE A 437 -6.20 26.31 11.57
C ILE A 437 -7.52 27.07 11.48
N ASP A 438 -8.20 26.97 10.35
CA ASP A 438 -9.45 27.69 10.07
C ASP A 438 -10.52 27.33 11.13
N PRO A 439 -11.13 28.32 11.81
CA PRO A 439 -12.16 28.08 12.82
C PRO A 439 -13.38 27.29 12.30
N CYS A 440 -13.63 27.24 10.98
CA CYS A 440 -14.69 26.41 10.41
C CYS A 440 -14.43 24.91 10.59
N ILE A 441 -13.16 24.49 10.68
CA ILE A 441 -12.77 23.10 10.94
C ILE A 441 -13.11 22.71 12.39
N MET A 442 -13.10 23.67 13.33
CA MET A 442 -13.41 23.42 14.74
C MET A 442 -14.90 23.15 15.01
N GLU A 443 -15.80 23.93 14.38
CA GLU A 443 -17.24 23.64 14.50
C GLU A 443 -17.58 22.26 13.95
N TRP A 444 -16.87 21.82 12.92
CA TRP A 444 -17.03 20.49 12.35
C TRP A 444 -16.44 19.36 13.22
N VAL A 445 -15.26 19.56 13.81
CA VAL A 445 -14.66 18.56 14.73
C VAL A 445 -15.47 18.45 16.03
N CYS A 446 -15.95 19.56 16.60
CA CYS A 446 -16.85 19.52 17.76
C CYS A 446 -18.21 18.88 17.42
N PHE A 447 -18.71 19.07 16.20
CA PHE A 447 -19.93 18.42 15.72
C PHE A 447 -19.74 16.90 15.51
N ILE A 448 -18.58 16.46 15.01
CA ILE A 448 -18.25 15.03 14.80
C ILE A 448 -17.97 14.31 16.13
N LEU A 449 -17.30 14.97 17.08
CA LEU A 449 -16.97 14.38 18.38
C LEU A 449 -18.14 14.37 19.37
N GLY A 450 -19.33 14.85 18.97
CA GLY A 450 -20.55 14.72 19.76
C GLY A 450 -20.51 15.42 21.11
N THR A 451 -19.57 16.34 21.33
CA THR A 451 -19.51 17.19 22.52
C THR A 451 -20.50 18.35 22.35
N SER A 452 -21.78 18.00 22.20
CA SER A 452 -22.88 18.93 22.45
C SER A 452 -23.18 18.84 23.94
N GLU A 453 -22.44 19.58 24.77
CA GLU A 453 -22.88 19.84 26.14
C GLU A 453 -24.10 20.78 26.05
N ASP A 454 -25.26 20.29 26.49
CA ASP A 454 -26.40 21.14 26.81
C ASP A 454 -25.99 22.17 27.87
N LEU A 455 -25.87 23.45 27.48
CA LEU A 455 -25.94 24.62 28.36
C LEU A 455 -26.32 25.90 27.59
#